data_AF-A0A7S3A7Y8-F1
#
_entry.id   AF-A0A7S3A7Y8-F1
#
_cell.length_a   1.000
_cell.length_b   1.000
_cell.length_c   1.000
_cell.angle_alpha   90.00
_cell.angle_beta   90.00
_cell.angle_gamma   90.00
#
_symmetry.space_group_name_H-M   'P 1'
#
loop_
_entity.id
_entity.type
_entity.pdbx_description
1 polymer ?
#
loop_
_entity_poly.entity_id
_entity_poly.type
_entity_poly.pdbx_seq_one_letter_code
_entity_poly.pdbx_strand_id
1 'polypeptide(L)'
;RGCQRYVGSAQYVSQSVGTGRAKSETRFVLENLSVSAHRYKLWYLAEKDLLSADHQYSLRSSLQGLCRIQSAPNVSKAMKEILSRVKTKTSSWVGSWVVHLGDHNVPNAFIFIDKYNQIGRILTPIVHTIRKLDEVGHDDDDLRAYIKDNYRDAEAAKRLILKDFFRHGFDGSGADNFYDAGSCIDGRLTSAWNWCSLIEKKSYFSLFLLCGFTGFDGRF
;
A
#
# COMPACT_ATOMS: atom_id res chain seq x y z
N ARG A 1 10.99 -37.16 0.75
CA ARG A 1 12.44 -36.87 0.73
C ARG A 1 12.66 -35.72 -0.26
N GLY A 2 13.26 -34.61 0.18
CA GLY A 2 13.81 -33.58 -0.70
C GLY A 2 12.90 -32.41 -1.07
N CYS A 3 12.69 -31.45 -0.18
CA CYS A 3 12.35 -30.08 -0.57
C CYS A 3 13.57 -29.20 -0.25
N GLN A 4 14.43 -29.01 -1.24
CA GLN A 4 15.56 -28.10 -1.15
C GLN A 4 15.03 -26.67 -1.04
N ARG A 5 15.44 -25.99 0.04
CA ARG A 5 15.28 -24.55 0.23
C ARG A 5 16.07 -23.84 -0.87
N TYR A 6 15.38 -23.09 -1.72
CA TYR A 6 16.01 -22.08 -2.57
C TYR A 6 16.37 -20.87 -1.68
N VAL A 7 17.55 -20.96 -1.08
CA VAL A 7 18.28 -19.83 -0.49
C VAL A 7 19.04 -19.19 -1.64
N GLY A 8 18.47 -18.18 -2.30
CA GLY A 8 19.09 -17.66 -3.51
C GLY A 8 18.41 -16.45 -4.15
N SER A 9 18.07 -15.42 -3.37
CA SER A 9 17.66 -14.12 -3.93
C SER A 9 17.92 -12.91 -3.02
N ALA A 10 18.46 -13.11 -1.81
CA ALA A 10 18.70 -12.02 -0.85
C ALA A 10 19.94 -11.14 -1.14
N GLN A 11 20.69 -11.38 -2.23
CA GLN A 11 22.00 -10.73 -2.44
C GLN A 11 22.02 -9.56 -3.43
N TYR A 12 20.92 -9.19 -4.08
CA TYR A 12 20.92 -8.09 -5.06
C TYR A 12 20.36 -6.74 -4.57
N VAL A 13 19.93 -6.64 -3.30
CA VAL A 13 19.33 -5.42 -2.73
C VAL A 13 20.29 -4.66 -1.78
N SER A 14 21.59 -4.98 -1.77
CA SER A 14 22.55 -4.39 -0.82
C SER A 14 23.34 -3.17 -1.33
N GLN A 15 23.20 -2.77 -2.60
CA GLN A 15 23.99 -1.65 -3.16
C GLN A 15 23.11 -0.43 -3.50
N SER A 16 22.67 0.30 -2.48
CA SER A 16 22.34 1.76 -2.55
C SER A 16 21.76 2.24 -1.21
N VAL A 17 22.49 1.99 -0.12
CA VAL A 17 22.07 2.36 1.23
C VAL A 17 22.47 3.81 1.51
N GLY A 18 21.49 4.70 1.72
CA GLY A 18 21.78 6.02 2.29
C GLY A 18 20.63 7.02 2.24
N THR A 19 20.14 7.39 1.06
CA THR A 19 19.28 8.60 0.92
C THR A 19 18.13 8.46 -0.08
N GLY A 20 18.08 7.39 -0.88
CA GLY A 20 17.05 7.17 -1.90
C GLY A 20 15.73 6.57 -1.37
N ARG A 21 15.80 5.76 -0.31
CA ARG A 21 14.67 4.92 0.15
C ARG A 21 13.54 5.73 0.83
N ALA A 22 13.89 6.69 1.67
CA ALA A 22 12.89 7.60 2.28
C ALA A 22 12.17 8.49 1.23
N LYS A 23 12.84 8.78 0.10
CA LYS A 23 12.26 9.55 -1.01
C LYS A 23 11.28 8.72 -1.85
N SER A 24 11.48 7.42 -1.99
CA SER A 24 10.52 6.56 -2.72
C SER A 24 9.21 6.36 -1.97
N GLU A 25 9.24 6.35 -0.64
CA GLU A 25 8.09 6.04 0.21
C GLU A 25 7.07 7.21 0.25
N THR A 26 7.56 8.45 0.31
CA THR A 26 6.73 9.68 0.21
C THR A 26 6.11 9.88 -1.17
N ARG A 27 6.69 9.31 -2.23
CA ARG A 27 6.21 9.44 -3.62
C ARG A 27 5.03 8.52 -3.92
N PHE A 28 5.00 7.32 -3.35
CA PHE A 28 3.84 6.44 -3.43
C PHE A 28 2.61 7.08 -2.76
N VAL A 29 2.81 7.79 -1.65
CA VAL A 29 1.71 8.55 -1.01
C VAL A 29 1.15 9.61 -1.96
N LEU A 30 2.01 10.36 -2.66
CA LEU A 30 1.56 11.36 -3.64
C LEU A 30 0.80 10.77 -4.82
N GLU A 31 1.23 9.60 -5.29
CA GLU A 31 0.52 8.83 -6.31
C GLU A 31 -0.88 8.47 -5.81
N ASN A 32 -1.00 7.85 -4.63
CA ASN A 32 -2.29 7.42 -4.08
C ASN A 32 -3.24 8.57 -3.74
N LEU A 33 -2.70 9.70 -3.26
CA LEU A 33 -3.49 10.91 -3.08
C LEU A 33 -4.01 11.44 -4.42
N SER A 34 -3.18 11.40 -5.46
CA SER A 34 -3.58 11.83 -6.81
C SER A 34 -4.61 10.89 -7.43
N VAL A 35 -4.49 9.58 -7.25
CA VAL A 35 -5.49 8.58 -7.68
C VAL A 35 -6.80 8.77 -6.92
N SER A 36 -6.73 8.96 -5.59
CA SER A 36 -7.93 9.19 -4.76
C SER A 36 -8.69 10.44 -5.18
N ALA A 37 -8.00 11.51 -5.60
CA ALA A 37 -8.65 12.72 -6.12
C ALA A 37 -9.43 12.48 -7.43
N HIS A 38 -9.08 11.43 -8.20
CA HIS A 38 -9.76 11.06 -9.45
C HIS A 38 -10.68 9.84 -9.30
N ARG A 39 -10.98 9.41 -8.06
CA ARG A 39 -11.69 8.16 -7.78
C ARG A 39 -13.04 8.08 -8.48
N TYR A 40 -13.87 9.13 -8.44
CA TYR A 40 -15.17 9.13 -9.12
C TYR A 40 -15.05 8.96 -10.64
N LYS A 41 -14.07 9.61 -11.27
CA LYS A 41 -13.77 9.43 -12.69
C LYS A 41 -13.34 8.00 -12.99
N LEU A 42 -12.43 7.45 -12.19
CA LEU A 42 -11.93 6.08 -12.38
C LEU A 42 -13.05 5.05 -12.21
N TRP A 43 -13.95 5.24 -11.24
CA TRP A 43 -15.16 4.44 -11.07
C TRP A 43 -16.04 4.42 -12.31
N TYR A 44 -16.39 5.60 -12.82
CA TYR A 44 -17.19 5.70 -14.04
C TYR A 44 -16.53 5.02 -15.25
N LEU A 45 -15.21 5.19 -15.41
CA LEU A 45 -14.47 4.56 -16.51
C LEU A 45 -14.37 3.03 -16.34
N ALA A 46 -14.29 2.55 -15.10
CA ALA A 46 -14.29 1.11 -14.83
C ALA A 46 -15.62 0.46 -15.15
N GLU A 47 -16.75 1.13 -14.86
CA GLU A 47 -18.07 0.64 -15.29
C GLU A 47 -18.17 0.59 -16.81
N LYS A 48 -17.67 1.61 -17.51
CA LYS A 48 -17.60 1.60 -18.98
C LYS A 48 -16.79 0.45 -19.53
N ASP A 49 -15.62 0.19 -18.96
CA ASP A 49 -14.76 -0.92 -19.38
C ASP A 49 -15.40 -2.27 -19.08
N LEU A 50 -16.01 -2.42 -17.90
CA LEU A 50 -16.67 -3.66 -17.48
C LEU A 50 -17.88 -4.02 -18.36
N LEU A 51 -18.67 -3.01 -18.74
CA LEU A 51 -19.91 -3.15 -19.54
C LEU A 51 -19.67 -3.02 -21.05
N SER A 52 -18.42 -2.87 -21.50
CA SER A 52 -18.10 -2.72 -22.92
C SER A 52 -18.42 -4.00 -23.70
N ALA A 53 -19.26 -3.88 -24.72
CA ALA A 53 -19.52 -4.99 -25.66
C ALA A 53 -18.28 -5.32 -26.53
N ASP A 54 -17.39 -4.34 -26.72
CA ASP A 54 -16.18 -4.48 -27.55
C ASP A 54 -15.09 -5.31 -26.87
N HIS A 55 -15.13 -5.43 -25.53
CA HIS A 55 -14.08 -6.07 -24.73
C HIS A 55 -14.69 -7.11 -23.79
N GLN A 56 -14.90 -8.33 -24.30
CA GLN A 56 -15.37 -9.44 -23.48
C GLN A 56 -14.27 -9.96 -22.55
N TYR A 57 -14.67 -10.45 -21.38
CA TYR A 57 -13.74 -11.12 -20.47
C TYR A 57 -13.41 -12.53 -20.97
N SER A 58 -12.23 -13.02 -20.62
CA SER A 58 -11.85 -14.43 -20.74
C SER A 58 -11.62 -15.02 -19.36
N LEU A 59 -12.06 -16.24 -19.15
CA LEU A 59 -11.82 -16.96 -17.91
C LEU A 59 -10.42 -17.58 -17.98
N ARG A 60 -9.49 -17.13 -17.13
CA ARG A 60 -8.10 -17.60 -17.12
C ARG A 60 -7.63 -17.90 -15.70
N SER A 61 -6.75 -18.88 -15.57
CA SER A 61 -6.07 -19.12 -14.30
C SER A 61 -5.03 -18.02 -14.07
N SER A 62 -5.09 -17.37 -12.91
CA SER A 62 -4.04 -16.52 -12.36
C SER A 62 -3.37 -17.23 -11.18
N LEU A 63 -2.33 -16.60 -10.63
CA LEU A 63 -1.70 -17.04 -9.37
C LEU A 63 -2.64 -16.88 -8.16
N GLN A 64 -3.78 -16.18 -8.35
CA GLN A 64 -4.81 -15.95 -7.34
C GLN A 64 -6.08 -16.81 -7.60
N GLY A 65 -5.99 -17.77 -8.52
CA GLY A 65 -7.11 -18.64 -8.90
C GLY A 65 -7.75 -18.25 -10.24
N LEU A 66 -8.94 -18.78 -10.51
CA LEU A 66 -9.63 -18.56 -11.78
C LEU A 66 -10.29 -17.18 -11.81
N CYS A 67 -9.87 -16.33 -12.73
CA CYS A 67 -10.30 -14.93 -12.81
C CYS A 67 -10.92 -14.58 -14.17
N ARG A 68 -11.90 -13.66 -14.14
CA ARG A 68 -12.42 -13.00 -15.35
C ARG A 68 -11.46 -11.89 -15.75
N ILE A 69 -10.58 -12.19 -16.70
CA ILE A 69 -9.60 -11.24 -17.23
C ILE A 69 -10.24 -10.44 -18.36
N GLN A 70 -10.28 -9.12 -18.21
CA GLN A 70 -10.89 -8.19 -19.16
C GLN A 70 -10.01 -6.96 -19.34
N SER A 71 -9.80 -6.56 -20.60
CA SER A 71 -9.10 -5.31 -20.90
C SER A 71 -9.88 -4.11 -20.34
N ALA A 72 -9.17 -3.13 -19.79
CA ALA A 72 -9.78 -1.89 -19.31
C ALA A 72 -9.04 -0.66 -19.87
N PRO A 73 -9.23 -0.37 -21.17
CA PRO A 73 -8.46 0.66 -21.87
C PRO A 73 -8.76 2.07 -21.34
N ASN A 74 -9.99 2.37 -20.92
CA ASN A 74 -10.35 3.69 -20.42
C ASN A 74 -9.67 3.96 -19.06
N VAL A 75 -9.72 3.00 -18.14
CA VAL A 75 -9.03 3.09 -16.84
C VAL A 75 -7.52 3.11 -17.04
N SER A 76 -6.97 2.27 -17.94
CA SER A 76 -5.53 2.26 -18.26
C SER A 76 -5.05 3.64 -18.72
N LYS A 77 -5.78 4.26 -19.65
CA LYS A 77 -5.46 5.59 -20.17
C LYS A 77 -5.51 6.65 -19.08
N ALA A 78 -6.60 6.68 -18.29
CA ALA A 78 -6.75 7.65 -17.21
C ALA A 78 -5.66 7.50 -16.14
N MET A 79 -5.28 6.27 -15.79
CA MET A 79 -4.19 6.03 -14.84
C MET A 79 -2.84 6.49 -15.37
N LYS A 80 -2.52 6.21 -16.65
CA LYS A 80 -1.30 6.72 -17.30
C LYS A 80 -1.23 8.25 -17.30
N GLU A 81 -2.36 8.93 -17.52
CA GLU A 81 -2.45 10.40 -17.43
C GLU A 81 -2.19 10.90 -16.00
N ILE A 82 -2.79 10.27 -14.98
CA ILE A 82 -2.56 10.62 -13.56
C ILE A 82 -1.09 10.44 -13.22
N LEU A 83 -0.52 9.29 -13.55
CA LEU A 83 0.89 9.00 -13.32
C LEU A 83 1.79 10.03 -13.99
N SER A 84 1.54 10.35 -15.27
CA SER A 84 2.30 11.36 -16.00
C SER A 84 2.31 12.72 -15.27
N ARG A 85 1.16 13.17 -14.76
CA ARG A 85 1.06 14.42 -13.98
C ARG A 85 1.77 14.35 -12.63
N VAL A 86 1.77 13.19 -11.97
CA VAL A 86 2.52 12.99 -10.73
C VAL A 86 4.02 13.05 -11.00
N LYS A 87 4.48 12.40 -12.08
CA LYS A 87 5.89 12.43 -12.51
C LYS A 87 6.41 13.84 -12.70
N THR A 88 5.66 14.70 -13.39
CA THR A 88 6.09 16.09 -13.64
C THR A 88 6.26 16.90 -12.37
N LYS A 89 5.63 16.47 -11.26
CA LYS A 89 5.77 17.11 -9.94
C LYS A 89 6.89 16.51 -9.10
N THR A 90 7.55 15.45 -9.57
CA THR A 90 8.62 14.75 -8.84
C THR A 90 9.95 14.88 -9.57
N SER A 91 11.03 15.15 -8.84
CA SER A 91 12.37 15.31 -9.43
C SER A 91 13.02 14.00 -9.88
N SER A 92 12.56 12.86 -9.38
CA SER A 92 12.98 11.53 -9.82
C SER A 92 11.91 10.49 -9.52
N TRP A 93 11.89 9.40 -10.29
CA TRP A 93 10.97 8.28 -10.08
C TRP A 93 11.70 7.02 -9.67
N VAL A 94 11.11 6.27 -8.73
CA VAL A 94 11.67 5.01 -8.21
C VAL A 94 10.56 3.96 -8.13
N GLY A 95 10.68 2.90 -8.93
CA GLY A 95 9.70 1.82 -9.08
C GLY A 95 9.40 1.51 -10.56
N SER A 96 8.83 0.35 -10.87
CA SER A 96 8.41 0.05 -12.25
C SER A 96 7.28 0.99 -12.68
N TRP A 97 7.13 1.28 -13.96
CA TRP A 97 6.10 2.19 -14.50
C TRP A 97 4.83 1.46 -14.97
N VAL A 98 4.80 0.15 -14.74
CA VAL A 98 3.76 -0.72 -15.27
C VAL A 98 2.49 -0.53 -14.46
N VAL A 99 1.41 -0.23 -15.17
CA VAL A 99 0.05 -0.27 -14.65
C VAL A 99 -0.54 -1.62 -15.05
N HIS A 100 -0.51 -2.59 -14.13
CA HIS A 100 -1.18 -3.87 -14.34
C HIS A 100 -2.69 -3.66 -14.37
N LEU A 101 -3.32 -4.08 -15.46
CA LEU A 101 -4.75 -3.93 -15.69
C LEU A 101 -5.20 -4.79 -16.87
N GLY A 102 -6.16 -5.67 -16.62
CA GLY A 102 -6.58 -6.68 -17.61
C GLY A 102 -5.56 -7.81 -17.77
N ASP A 103 -4.82 -8.14 -16.72
CA ASP A 103 -3.78 -9.18 -16.71
C ASP A 103 -3.91 -10.12 -15.49
N HIS A 104 -2.89 -10.93 -15.24
CA HIS A 104 -2.91 -11.92 -14.15
C HIS A 104 -2.75 -11.31 -12.74
N ASN A 105 -2.25 -10.07 -12.63
CA ASN A 105 -2.07 -9.36 -11.36
C ASN A 105 -3.32 -8.52 -11.03
N VAL A 106 -3.87 -7.86 -12.04
CA VAL A 106 -5.11 -7.07 -11.95
C VAL A 106 -6.07 -7.48 -13.07
N PRO A 107 -6.94 -8.47 -12.84
CA PRO A 107 -7.77 -9.09 -13.88
C PRO A 107 -8.70 -8.15 -14.64
N ASN A 108 -9.23 -7.12 -13.99
CA ASN A 108 -10.20 -6.22 -14.59
C ASN A 108 -10.27 -4.88 -13.84
N ALA A 109 -11.03 -3.93 -14.39
CA ALA A 109 -11.21 -2.60 -13.84
C ALA A 109 -11.79 -2.57 -12.42
N PHE A 110 -12.63 -3.56 -12.06
CA PHE A 110 -13.22 -3.65 -10.73
C PHE A 110 -12.15 -4.00 -9.68
N ILE A 111 -11.33 -5.03 -9.95
CA ILE A 111 -10.22 -5.40 -9.05
C ILE A 111 -9.21 -4.26 -8.91
N PHE A 112 -8.95 -3.53 -9.99
CA PHE A 112 -8.09 -2.34 -9.95
C PHE A 112 -8.62 -1.31 -8.93
N ILE A 113 -9.89 -0.94 -9.03
CA ILE A 113 -10.52 0.02 -8.12
C ILE A 113 -10.53 -0.48 -6.68
N ASP A 114 -10.86 -1.75 -6.48
CA ASP A 114 -10.94 -2.34 -5.15
C ASP A 114 -9.59 -2.24 -4.42
N LYS A 115 -8.49 -2.59 -5.11
CA LYS A 115 -7.13 -2.46 -4.57
C LYS A 115 -6.82 -1.01 -4.10
N TYR A 116 -7.25 0.02 -4.84
CA TYR A 116 -7.07 1.41 -4.41
C TYR A 116 -7.98 1.83 -3.25
N ASN A 117 -9.18 1.25 -3.14
CA ASN A 117 -10.06 1.52 -2.00
C ASN A 117 -9.49 0.98 -0.68
N GLN A 118 -8.75 -0.14 -0.73
CA GLN A 118 -8.13 -0.75 0.45
C GLN A 118 -7.08 0.17 1.12
N ILE A 119 -6.47 1.08 0.39
CA ILE A 119 -5.49 2.03 0.93
C ILE A 119 -6.10 2.89 2.04
N GLY A 120 -7.33 3.36 1.83
CA GLY A 120 -8.03 4.14 2.85
C GLY A 120 -8.23 3.36 4.15
N ARG A 121 -8.56 2.07 4.04
CA ARG A 121 -8.73 1.17 5.19
C ARG A 121 -7.43 0.97 5.97
N ILE A 122 -6.31 0.82 5.26
CA ILE A 122 -4.99 0.67 5.90
C ILE A 122 -4.53 1.98 6.57
N LEU A 123 -4.65 3.11 5.89
CA LEU A 123 -4.12 4.39 6.38
C LEU A 123 -4.95 5.00 7.50
N THR A 124 -6.28 4.80 7.51
CA THR A 124 -7.18 5.39 8.51
C THR A 124 -6.78 5.10 9.96
N PRO A 125 -6.61 3.83 10.39
CA PRO A 125 -6.22 3.53 11.77
C PRO A 125 -4.81 4.01 12.12
N ILE A 126 -3.89 4.05 11.15
CA ILE A 126 -2.54 4.61 11.36
C ILE A 126 -2.65 6.11 11.64
N VAL A 127 -3.32 6.86 10.76
CA VAL A 127 -3.52 8.31 10.94
C VAL A 127 -4.29 8.60 12.23
N HIS A 128 -5.30 7.80 12.55
CA HIS A 128 -6.04 7.93 13.81
C HIS A 128 -5.11 7.77 15.01
N THR A 129 -4.29 6.71 15.05
CA THR A 129 -3.33 6.47 16.13
C THR A 129 -2.33 7.61 16.26
N ILE A 130 -1.76 8.08 15.14
CA ILE A 130 -0.80 9.19 15.14
C ILE A 130 -1.41 10.48 15.70
N ARG A 131 -2.67 10.79 15.36
CA ARG A 131 -3.37 11.96 15.88
C ARG A 131 -3.76 11.79 17.35
N LYS A 132 -4.26 10.62 17.73
CA LYS A 132 -4.66 10.32 19.10
C LYS A 132 -3.48 10.36 20.06
N LEU A 133 -2.29 9.96 19.64
CA LEU A 133 -1.08 9.99 20.46
C LEU A 133 -0.72 11.39 20.99
N ASP A 134 -1.19 12.47 20.36
CA ASP A 134 -1.06 13.83 20.91
C ASP A 134 -1.90 14.05 22.16
N GLU A 135 -3.04 13.35 22.26
CA GLU A 135 -4.00 13.45 23.35
C GLU A 135 -3.74 12.39 24.44
N VAL A 136 -3.14 11.24 24.07
CA VAL A 136 -2.88 10.15 25.03
C VAL A 136 -1.88 10.64 26.09
N GLY A 137 -2.30 10.57 27.35
CA GLY A 137 -1.49 11.00 28.49
C GLY A 137 -1.58 12.50 28.79
N HIS A 138 -2.49 13.26 28.17
CA HIS A 138 -2.82 14.62 28.62
C HIS A 138 -3.47 14.61 30.01
N ASP A 139 -4.44 13.71 30.20
CA ASP A 139 -5.26 13.65 31.42
C ASP A 139 -4.80 12.56 32.42
N ASP A 140 -3.80 11.76 32.05
CA ASP A 140 -3.31 10.60 32.81
C ASP A 140 -1.77 10.58 32.84
N ASP A 141 -1.22 10.86 34.02
CA ASP A 141 0.23 10.94 34.24
C ASP A 141 0.92 9.56 34.16
N ASP A 142 0.22 8.47 34.50
CA ASP A 142 0.76 7.10 34.41
C ASP A 142 0.93 6.69 32.94
N LEU A 143 -0.06 7.01 32.09
CA LEU A 143 0.04 6.80 30.64
C LEU A 143 1.15 7.65 30.01
N ARG A 144 1.32 8.90 30.48
CA ARG A 144 2.41 9.76 30.04
C ARG A 144 3.78 9.19 30.40
N ALA A 145 3.94 8.68 31.62
CA ALA A 145 5.14 8.00 32.07
C ALA A 145 5.43 6.75 31.24
N TYR A 146 4.41 5.91 31.00
CA TYR A 146 4.52 4.72 30.15
C TYR A 146 5.05 5.06 28.74
N ILE A 147 4.50 6.10 28.10
CA ILE A 147 4.95 6.52 26.76
C ILE A 147 6.40 7.00 26.80
N LYS A 148 6.76 7.79 27.81
CA LYS A 148 8.12 8.31 27.98
C LYS A 148 9.14 7.19 28.19
N ASP A 149 8.83 6.21 29.03
CA ASP A 149 9.74 5.13 29.38
C ASP A 149 9.96 4.14 28.24
N ASN A 150 8.90 3.85 27.45
CA ASN A 150 8.97 2.87 26.36
C ASN A 150 9.34 3.48 25.00
N TYR A 151 8.98 4.75 24.75
CA TYR A 151 9.08 5.38 23.43
C TYR A 151 9.76 6.76 23.44
N ARG A 152 10.30 7.21 24.58
CA ARG A 152 10.88 8.54 24.82
C ARG A 152 9.88 9.68 24.89
N ASP A 153 9.04 9.85 23.87
CA ASP A 153 7.96 10.83 23.83
C ASP A 153 6.94 10.47 22.74
N ALA A 154 5.78 11.14 22.73
CA ALA A 154 4.72 10.90 21.75
C ALA A 154 5.21 11.11 20.30
N GLU A 155 6.07 12.10 20.08
CA GLU A 155 6.62 12.41 18.76
C GLU A 155 7.58 11.32 18.25
N ALA A 156 8.40 10.75 19.12
CA ALA A 156 9.28 9.63 18.84
C ALA A 156 8.48 8.35 18.59
N ALA A 157 7.38 8.13 19.33
CA ALA A 157 6.44 7.05 19.07
C ALA A 157 5.80 7.17 17.67
N LYS A 158 5.32 8.36 17.29
CA LYS A 158 4.79 8.62 15.94
C LYS A 158 5.85 8.36 14.86
N ARG A 159 7.07 8.87 15.07
CA ARG A 159 8.20 8.64 14.15
C ARG A 159 8.54 7.17 14.02
N LEU A 160 8.47 6.39 15.11
CA LEU A 160 8.70 4.94 15.09
C LEU A 160 7.67 4.23 14.21
N ILE A 161 6.37 4.50 14.43
CA ILE A 161 5.26 3.91 13.65
C ILE A 161 5.40 4.28 12.17
N LEU A 162 5.55 5.57 11.87
CA LEU A 162 5.63 6.07 10.49
C LEU A 162 6.87 5.54 9.77
N LYS A 163 8.03 5.52 10.43
CA LYS A 163 9.27 4.99 9.86
C LYS A 163 9.14 3.51 9.53
N ASP A 164 8.56 2.71 10.42
CA ASP A 164 8.36 1.29 10.17
C ASP A 164 7.35 1.05 9.03
N PHE A 165 6.21 1.76 9.05
CA PHE A 165 5.20 1.65 8.01
C PHE A 165 5.74 2.08 6.63
N PHE A 166 6.42 3.22 6.53
CA PHE A 166 6.96 3.65 5.23
C PHE A 166 8.07 2.72 4.74
N ARG A 167 8.91 2.20 5.64
CA ARG A 167 10.02 1.31 5.27
C ARG A 167 9.57 -0.06 4.76
N HIS A 168 8.45 -0.57 5.27
CA HIS A 168 8.03 -1.96 5.06
C HIS A 168 6.67 -2.08 4.37
N GLY A 169 5.75 -1.14 4.58
CA GLY A 169 4.41 -1.15 3.99
C GLY A 169 4.39 -0.88 2.49
N PHE A 170 5.44 -0.30 1.91
CA PHE A 170 5.50 0.02 0.47
C PHE A 170 6.78 -0.45 -0.23
N ASP A 171 7.48 -1.40 0.37
CA ASP A 171 8.80 -1.84 -0.11
C ASP A 171 8.74 -2.75 -1.35
N GLY A 172 7.54 -3.20 -1.76
CA GLY A 172 7.34 -4.07 -2.92
C GLY A 172 7.81 -5.51 -2.71
N SER A 173 8.19 -5.90 -1.49
CA SER A 173 8.56 -7.28 -1.14
C SER A 173 7.42 -8.29 -1.29
N GLY A 174 6.18 -7.81 -1.40
CA GLY A 174 5.00 -8.64 -1.64
C GLY A 174 4.78 -9.09 -3.09
N ALA A 175 5.66 -8.72 -4.04
CA ALA A 175 5.54 -9.12 -5.44
C ALA A 175 6.59 -10.16 -5.85
N ASP A 176 6.25 -11.01 -6.82
CA ASP A 176 7.08 -12.12 -7.27
C ASP A 176 8.37 -11.66 -7.99
N ASN A 177 8.36 -10.49 -8.62
CA ASN A 177 9.53 -9.87 -9.24
C ASN A 177 9.38 -8.34 -9.36
N PHE A 178 10.43 -7.64 -9.81
CA PHE A 178 10.43 -6.18 -9.95
C PHE A 178 9.37 -5.65 -10.94
N TYR A 179 8.99 -6.44 -11.96
CA TYR A 179 7.96 -6.04 -12.91
C TYR A 179 6.57 -6.07 -12.26
N ASP A 180 6.27 -7.15 -11.53
CA ASP A 180 5.03 -7.32 -10.75
C ASP A 180 4.97 -6.38 -9.54
N ALA A 181 6.13 -6.00 -9.01
CA ALA A 181 6.27 -5.04 -7.91
C ALA A 181 5.92 -3.60 -8.29
N GLY A 182 5.58 -3.31 -9.56
CA GLY A 182 5.69 -2.01 -10.23
C GLY A 182 5.15 -0.72 -9.59
N SER A 183 4.62 0.19 -10.42
CA SER A 183 3.81 1.33 -9.91
C SER A 183 2.46 0.81 -9.46
N CYS A 184 2.08 -0.38 -9.94
CA CYS A 184 0.80 -0.94 -9.64
C CYS A 184 0.63 -1.11 -8.15
N ILE A 185 -0.52 -0.63 -7.69
CA ILE A 185 -1.03 -0.81 -6.35
C ILE A 185 -0.88 -2.25 -5.87
N ASP A 186 -0.95 -3.27 -6.74
CA ASP A 186 -0.93 -4.68 -6.35
C ASP A 186 0.29 -5.07 -5.51
N GLY A 187 1.52 -5.02 -6.06
CA GLY A 187 2.72 -5.44 -5.34
C GLY A 187 3.01 -4.64 -4.06
N ARG A 188 2.70 -3.35 -4.06
CA ARG A 188 2.91 -2.48 -2.88
C ARG A 188 1.79 -2.64 -1.84
N LEU A 189 0.57 -2.88 -2.27
CA LEU A 189 -0.55 -3.19 -1.39
C LEU A 189 -0.33 -4.55 -0.72
N THR A 190 0.29 -5.51 -1.40
CA THR A 190 0.69 -6.79 -0.76
C THR A 190 1.70 -6.56 0.36
N SER A 191 2.71 -5.70 0.17
CA SER A 191 3.61 -5.27 1.27
C SER A 191 2.84 -4.60 2.41
N ALA A 192 1.87 -3.73 2.10
CA ALA A 192 1.06 -3.05 3.11
C ALA A 192 0.18 -4.05 3.89
N TRP A 193 -0.42 -5.02 3.22
CA TRP A 193 -1.15 -6.13 3.82
C TRP A 193 -0.28 -6.97 4.74
N ASN A 194 0.93 -7.32 4.29
CA ASN A 194 1.88 -8.05 5.11
C ASN A 194 2.34 -7.24 6.34
N TRP A 195 2.46 -5.92 6.21
CA TRP A 195 2.71 -5.05 7.36
C TRP A 195 1.52 -5.09 8.33
N CYS A 196 0.29 -5.01 7.83
CA CYS A 196 -0.93 -5.07 8.62
C CYS A 196 -1.08 -6.41 9.35
N SER A 197 -0.78 -7.54 8.71
CA SER A 197 -0.85 -8.88 9.31
C SER A 197 0.19 -9.12 10.40
N LEU A 198 1.20 -8.25 10.51
CA LEU A 198 2.23 -8.31 11.53
C LEU A 198 2.04 -7.24 12.61
N ILE A 199 0.98 -6.44 12.57
CA ILE A 199 0.79 -5.28 13.46
C ILE A 199 0.85 -5.68 14.94
N GLU A 200 0.23 -6.81 15.29
CA GLU A 200 0.17 -7.37 16.64
C GLU A 200 1.55 -7.76 17.22
N LYS A 201 2.53 -8.00 16.34
CA LYS A 201 3.90 -8.40 16.69
C LYS A 201 4.82 -7.18 16.80
N LYS A 202 4.35 -5.99 16.45
CA LYS A 202 5.14 -4.75 16.51
C LYS A 202 5.24 -4.27 17.95
N SER A 203 6.43 -3.78 18.33
CA SER A 203 6.69 -3.26 19.69
C SER A 203 5.83 -2.05 20.08
N TYR A 204 5.20 -1.39 19.10
CA TYR A 204 4.30 -0.25 19.28
C TYR A 204 2.81 -0.63 19.17
N PHE A 205 2.47 -1.92 19.16
CA PHE A 205 1.08 -2.37 19.05
C PHE A 205 0.20 -1.89 20.21
N SER A 206 0.74 -1.82 21.42
CA SER A 206 0.05 -1.28 22.59
C SER A 206 -0.45 0.16 22.36
N LEU A 207 0.29 0.98 21.61
CA LEU A 207 -0.11 2.34 21.27
C LEU A 207 -1.35 2.36 20.36
N PHE A 208 -1.47 1.41 19.43
CA PHE A 208 -2.67 1.26 18.61
C PHE A 208 -3.89 0.95 19.50
N LEU A 209 -3.74 0.00 20.43
CA LEU A 209 -4.82 -0.36 21.37
C LEU A 209 -5.22 0.82 22.26
N LEU A 210 -4.26 1.55 22.82
CA LEU A 210 -4.50 2.75 23.63
C LEU A 210 -5.23 3.83 22.84
N CYS A 211 -4.98 3.94 21.53
CA CYS A 211 -5.67 4.86 20.64
C CYS A 211 -7.00 4.32 20.10
N GLY A 212 -7.52 3.20 20.62
CA GLY A 212 -8.84 2.66 20.26
C GLY A 212 -8.85 1.83 18.96
N PHE A 213 -7.71 1.31 18.52
CA PHE A 213 -7.64 0.42 17.37
C PHE A 213 -8.45 -0.87 17.57
N THR A 214 -9.35 -1.17 16.63
CA THR A 214 -10.14 -2.41 16.62
C THR A 214 -9.85 -3.31 15.43
N GLY A 215 -9.02 -2.87 14.49
CA GLY A 215 -8.73 -3.56 13.23
C GLY A 215 -8.63 -2.60 12.05
N PHE A 216 -8.13 -3.09 10.92
CA PHE A 216 -8.03 -2.31 9.67
C PHE A 216 -9.35 -2.24 8.89
N ASP A 217 -10.27 -3.17 9.13
CA ASP A 217 -11.59 -3.21 8.49
C ASP A 217 -12.68 -2.46 9.27
N GLY A 218 -12.34 -1.85 10.41
CA GLY A 218 -13.28 -1.13 11.27
C GLY A 218 -14.10 -2.05 12.19
N ARG A 219 -15.22 -1.54 12.72
CA ARG A 219 -16.23 -2.35 13.42
C ARG A 219 -17.35 -2.67 12.43
N PHE A 220 -17.69 -3.95 12.29
CA PHE A 220 -18.86 -4.41 11.54
C PHE A 220 -20.14 -4.15 12.34
#